data_AF-A0A097IEY3-F1
#
_entry.id   AF-A0A097IEY3-F1
#
_cell.length_a   1.000
_cell.length_b   1.000
_cell.length_c   1.000
_cell.angle_alpha   90.00
_cell.angle_beta   90.00
_cell.angle_gamma   90.00
#
_symmetry.space_group_name_H-M   'P 1'
#
loop_
_entity.id
_entity.type
_entity.pdbx_description
1 polymer ?
#
loop_
_entity_poly.entity_id
_entity_poly.type
_entity_poly.pdbx_seq_one_letter_code
_entity_poly.pdbx_strand_id
1 'polypeptide(L)'
;MVPEFRPSDAWFADWPFDVSTLVRMAATVSAAGDAVPEFLATLTRDESADGVYYRGGYYVEVSGDEPGEQWRIILGSAGEDGFDSVLSAADDLVEALRAAPDDVRLTWQELPATRAPG
;
A
#
# COMPACT_ATOMS: atom_id res chain seq x y z
N MET A 1 13.94 4.00 11.54
CA MET A 1 12.61 4.49 11.94
C MET A 1 11.73 4.44 10.71
N VAL A 2 10.64 3.68 10.76
CA VAL A 2 9.70 3.54 9.64
C VAL A 2 8.75 4.76 9.63
N PRO A 3 8.82 5.63 8.61
CA PRO A 3 7.99 6.83 8.54
C PRO A 3 6.53 6.48 8.24
N GLU A 4 5.63 7.16 8.94
CA GLU A 4 4.20 7.13 8.67
C GLU A 4 3.93 7.83 7.35
N PHE A 5 2.92 7.38 6.61
CA PHE A 5 2.47 8.11 5.44
C PHE A 5 1.77 9.40 5.87
N ARG A 6 2.12 10.52 5.23
CA ARG A 6 1.45 11.80 5.43
C ARG A 6 1.02 12.34 4.07
N PRO A 7 -0.28 12.28 3.74
CA PRO A 7 -0.76 12.78 2.47
C PRO A 7 -0.53 14.28 2.34
N SER A 8 -0.21 14.73 1.13
CA SER A 8 -0.20 16.13 0.75
C SER A 8 -1.62 16.64 0.52
N ASP A 9 -1.87 17.91 0.84
CA ASP A 9 -3.16 18.56 0.55
C ASP A 9 -3.51 18.52 -0.95
N ALA A 10 -2.48 18.57 -1.81
CA ALA A 10 -2.65 18.50 -3.25
C ALA A 10 -3.15 17.13 -3.71
N TRP A 11 -2.62 16.05 -3.14
CA TRP A 11 -3.07 14.70 -3.44
C TRP A 11 -4.48 14.43 -2.91
N PHE A 12 -4.81 14.93 -1.72
CA PHE A 12 -6.18 14.86 -1.19
C PHE A 12 -7.18 15.63 -2.06
N ALA A 13 -6.82 16.82 -2.55
CA ALA A 13 -7.69 17.65 -3.38
C ALA A 13 -7.88 17.13 -4.82
N ASP A 14 -6.95 16.32 -5.33
CA ASP A 14 -7.04 15.70 -6.67
C ASP A 14 -8.10 14.58 -6.73
N TRP A 15 -8.58 14.11 -5.58
CA TRP A 15 -9.56 13.03 -5.51
C TRP A 15 -10.99 13.52 -5.78
N PRO A 16 -11.67 13.05 -6.85
CA PRO A 16 -13.06 13.36 -7.11
C PRO A 16 -13.97 12.34 -6.40
N PHE A 17 -14.45 12.73 -5.22
CA PHE A 17 -15.35 11.92 -4.37
C PHE A 17 -16.64 11.48 -5.10
N ASP A 18 -17.13 12.27 -6.07
CA ASP A 18 -18.39 12.03 -6.79
C ASP A 18 -18.32 10.96 -7.89
N VAL A 19 -17.14 10.38 -8.15
CA VAL A 19 -16.97 9.32 -9.15
C VAL A 19 -16.18 8.17 -8.56
N SER A 20 -16.50 6.93 -8.98
CA SER A 20 -15.73 5.75 -8.59
C SER A 20 -14.27 5.95 -9.02
N THR A 21 -13.44 6.37 -8.07
CA THR A 21 -12.05 6.76 -8.29
C THR A 21 -11.18 5.89 -7.43
N LEU A 22 -10.11 5.41 -8.04
CA LEU A 22 -9.06 4.61 -7.47
C LEU A 22 -8.01 5.54 -6.85
N VAL A 23 -7.92 5.52 -5.53
CA VAL A 23 -6.87 6.19 -4.74
C VAL A 23 -5.73 5.18 -4.58
N ARG A 24 -4.49 5.60 -4.83
CA ARG A 24 -3.32 4.73 -4.73
C ARG A 24 -2.10 5.45 -4.17
N MET A 25 -1.28 4.70 -3.47
CA MET A 25 0.08 5.10 -3.12
C MET A 25 1.05 3.93 -3.31
N ALA A 26 2.32 4.25 -3.50
CA ALA A 26 3.38 3.27 -3.53
C ALA A 26 4.26 3.40 -2.27
N ALA A 27 4.48 2.28 -1.59
CA ALA A 27 5.54 2.08 -0.62
C ALA A 27 6.70 1.37 -1.30
N THR A 28 7.91 1.86 -1.03
CA THR A 28 9.14 1.25 -1.47
C THR A 28 9.91 0.83 -0.23
N VAL A 29 10.06 -0.48 -0.03
CA VAL A 29 10.63 -1.08 1.19
C VAL A 29 11.92 -1.81 0.85
N SER A 30 12.98 -1.55 1.61
CA SER A 30 14.27 -2.24 1.47
C SER A 30 14.81 -2.64 2.83
N ALA A 31 15.68 -3.67 2.85
CA ALA A 31 16.15 -4.32 4.07
C ALA A 31 14.99 -4.82 4.95
N ALA A 32 13.93 -5.34 4.32
CA ALA A 32 12.71 -5.72 5.00
C ALA A 32 12.74 -7.12 5.64
N GLY A 33 13.77 -7.93 5.37
CA GLY A 33 13.81 -9.33 5.82
C GLY A 33 12.51 -10.06 5.50
N ASP A 34 11.93 -10.70 6.53
CA ASP A 34 10.64 -11.40 6.45
C ASP A 34 9.43 -10.48 6.71
N ALA A 35 9.62 -9.18 7.00
CA ALA A 35 8.54 -8.29 7.42
C ALA A 35 7.46 -8.07 6.36
N VAL A 36 7.86 -7.96 5.07
CA VAL A 36 6.90 -7.84 3.96
C VAL A 36 6.16 -9.17 3.76
N PRO A 37 6.83 -10.34 3.64
CA PRO A 37 6.16 -11.63 3.64
C PRO A 37 5.20 -11.85 4.82
N GLU A 38 5.58 -11.49 6.05
CA GLU A 38 4.73 -11.61 7.24
C GLU A 38 3.50 -10.69 7.15
N PHE A 39 3.67 -9.46 6.68
CA PHE A 39 2.55 -8.56 6.40
C PHE A 39 1.59 -9.17 5.37
N LEU A 40 2.10 -9.66 4.25
CA LEU A 40 1.28 -10.26 3.18
C LEU A 40 0.56 -11.53 3.65
N ALA A 41 1.14 -12.29 4.58
CA ALA A 41 0.49 -13.45 5.19
C ALA A 41 -0.75 -13.09 6.03
N THR A 42 -0.90 -11.83 6.45
CA THR A 42 -2.12 -11.33 7.13
C THR A 42 -3.24 -10.97 6.16
N LEU A 43 -2.93 -10.83 4.87
CA LEU A 43 -3.85 -10.44 3.82
C LEU A 43 -4.42 -11.66 3.11
N THR A 44 -5.55 -11.48 2.40
CA THR A 44 -6.08 -12.53 1.53
C THR A 44 -5.47 -12.37 0.15
N ARG A 45 -4.81 -13.41 -0.37
CA ARG A 45 -4.25 -13.40 -1.73
C ARG A 45 -5.37 -13.52 -2.76
N ASP A 46 -5.31 -12.72 -3.81
CA ASP A 46 -6.16 -12.87 -4.99
C ASP A 46 -5.64 -14.05 -5.84
N GLU A 47 -6.49 -15.06 -6.06
CA GLU A 47 -6.13 -16.23 -6.88
C GLU A 47 -6.13 -15.93 -8.38
N SER A 48 -6.75 -14.82 -8.80
CA SER A 48 -6.88 -14.40 -10.20
C SER A 48 -5.77 -13.44 -10.64
N ALA A 49 -5.05 -12.84 -9.70
CA ALA A 49 -3.99 -11.87 -9.96
C ALA A 49 -2.76 -12.15 -9.09
N ASP A 50 -1.64 -12.43 -9.75
CA ASP A 50 -0.39 -12.71 -9.03
C ASP A 50 0.16 -11.46 -8.35
N GLY A 51 0.64 -11.61 -7.12
CA GLY A 51 1.15 -10.50 -6.31
C GLY A 51 0.09 -9.52 -5.82
N VAL A 52 -1.21 -9.84 -5.96
CA VAL A 52 -2.32 -9.01 -5.46
C VAL A 52 -2.94 -9.63 -4.23
N TYR A 53 -3.16 -8.79 -3.22
CA TYR A 53 -3.75 -9.15 -1.94
C TYR A 53 -4.84 -8.16 -1.56
N TYR A 54 -5.76 -8.53 -0.70
CA TYR A 54 -6.82 -7.66 -0.23
C TYR A 54 -7.14 -7.88 1.25
N ARG A 55 -7.61 -6.81 1.88
CA ARG A 55 -8.14 -6.84 3.24
C ARG A 55 -9.12 -5.69 3.43
N GLY A 56 -10.36 -6.02 3.83
CA GLY A 56 -11.40 -5.01 4.02
C GLY A 56 -11.67 -4.22 2.74
N GLY A 57 -11.45 -2.90 2.80
CA GLY A 57 -11.72 -1.96 1.72
C GLY A 57 -10.53 -1.67 0.79
N TYR A 58 -9.35 -2.24 1.02
CA TYR A 58 -8.16 -1.98 0.21
C TYR A 58 -7.57 -3.24 -0.41
N TYR A 59 -6.77 -3.04 -1.45
CA TYR A 59 -5.91 -4.04 -2.05
C TYR A 59 -4.44 -3.60 -2.00
N VAL A 60 -3.57 -4.58 -2.12
CA VAL A 60 -2.12 -4.45 -2.08
C VAL A 60 -1.55 -5.19 -3.28
N GLU A 61 -0.87 -4.48 -4.17
CA GLU A 61 -0.10 -5.09 -5.26
C GLU A 61 1.37 -5.07 -4.88
N VAL A 62 2.07 -6.16 -5.12
CA VAL A 62 3.48 -6.29 -4.74
C VAL A 62 4.31 -6.64 -5.97
N SER A 63 5.47 -6.01 -6.07
CA SER A 63 6.45 -6.28 -7.11
C SER A 63 7.86 -6.26 -6.51
N GLY A 64 8.65 -7.28 -6.86
CA GLY A 64 9.95 -7.57 -6.24
C GLY A 64 9.80 -8.66 -5.18
N ASP A 65 10.36 -9.84 -5.46
CA ASP A 65 10.31 -11.02 -4.57
C ASP A 65 11.71 -11.61 -4.35
N GLU A 66 12.75 -11.06 -5.00
CA GLU A 66 14.08 -11.63 -4.89
C GLU A 66 14.78 -11.20 -3.58
N PRO A 67 15.46 -12.14 -2.91
CA PRO A 67 16.19 -11.85 -1.68
C PRO A 67 17.28 -10.81 -1.95
N GLY A 68 17.12 -9.62 -1.34
CA GLY A 68 18.03 -8.48 -1.51
C GLY A 68 17.53 -7.40 -2.46
N GLU A 69 16.42 -7.64 -3.19
CA GLU A 69 15.74 -6.59 -3.95
C GLU A 69 14.82 -5.74 -3.07
N GLN A 70 14.53 -4.55 -3.60
CA GLN A 70 13.63 -3.60 -3.00
C GLN A 70 12.18 -3.99 -3.35
N TRP A 71 11.34 -4.14 -2.34
CA TRP A 71 9.92 -4.39 -2.49
C TRP A 71 9.22 -3.10 -2.91
N ARG A 72 8.48 -3.15 -4.02
CA ARG A 72 7.53 -2.11 -4.38
C ARG A 72 6.14 -2.61 -4.08
N ILE A 73 5.45 -1.90 -3.19
CA ILE A 73 4.11 -2.23 -2.71
C ILE A 73 3.19 -1.09 -3.13
N ILE A 74 2.11 -1.39 -3.85
CA ILE A 74 1.07 -0.42 -4.20
C ILE A 74 -0.13 -0.70 -3.30
N LEU A 75 -0.53 0.29 -2.51
CA LEU A 75 -1.74 0.26 -1.71
C LEU A 75 -2.82 1.02 -2.46
N GLY A 76 -3.99 0.41 -2.63
CA GLY A 76 -5.07 1.04 -3.37
C GLY A 76 -6.46 0.72 -2.83
N SER A 77 -7.40 1.63 -3.06
CA SER A 77 -8.81 1.43 -2.76
C SER A 77 -9.65 2.31 -3.70
N ALA A 78 -10.91 1.94 -3.88
CA ALA A 78 -11.87 2.66 -4.71
C ALA A 78 -13.17 2.91 -3.95
N GLY A 79 -13.92 3.93 -4.39
CA GLY A 79 -15.21 4.30 -3.80
C GLY A 79 -15.09 5.41 -2.75
N GLU A 80 -16.20 5.72 -2.08
CA GLU A 80 -16.32 6.85 -1.12
C GLU A 80 -15.34 6.76 0.06
N ASP A 81 -14.97 5.55 0.48
CA ASP A 81 -14.03 5.31 1.57
C ASP A 81 -12.59 5.05 1.08
N GLY A 82 -12.30 5.35 -0.19
CA GLY A 82 -11.05 4.97 -0.84
C GLY A 82 -9.81 5.55 -0.13
N PHE A 83 -9.89 6.81 0.28
CA PHE A 83 -8.78 7.48 0.95
C PHE A 83 -8.53 6.95 2.36
N ASP A 84 -9.57 6.84 3.20
CA ASP A 84 -9.45 6.29 4.55
C ASP A 84 -8.98 4.82 4.54
N SER A 85 -9.44 4.04 3.56
CA SER A 85 -9.00 2.66 3.38
C SER A 85 -7.52 2.57 3.01
N VAL A 86 -7.04 3.46 2.14
CA VAL A 86 -5.64 3.54 1.71
C VAL A 86 -4.73 4.04 2.84
N LEU A 87 -5.18 4.99 3.66
CA LEU A 87 -4.47 5.39 4.87
C LEU A 87 -4.37 4.25 5.90
N SER A 88 -5.49 3.55 6.14
CA SER A 88 -5.49 2.39 7.03
C SER A 88 -4.54 1.29 6.55
N ALA A 89 -4.46 1.06 5.24
CA ALA A 89 -3.51 0.13 4.65
C ALA A 89 -2.05 0.56 4.89
N ALA A 90 -1.78 1.87 4.82
CA ALA A 90 -0.45 2.41 5.07
C ALA A 90 -0.06 2.25 6.54
N ASP A 91 -0.99 2.47 7.47
CA ASP A 91 -0.78 2.22 8.89
C ASP A 91 -0.52 0.73 9.18
N ASP A 92 -1.35 -0.18 8.65
CA ASP A 92 -1.15 -1.63 8.77
C ASP A 92 0.27 -2.04 8.29
N LEU A 93 0.72 -1.51 7.15
CA LEU A 93 2.07 -1.78 6.63
C LEU A 93 3.16 -1.22 7.56
N VAL A 94 3.00 -0.01 8.06
CA VAL A 94 3.97 0.62 8.98
C VAL A 94 4.09 -0.18 10.28
N GLU A 95 2.96 -0.64 10.83
CA GLU A 95 2.95 -1.47 12.04
C GLU A 95 3.69 -2.78 11.82
N ALA A 96 3.44 -3.47 10.69
CA ALA A 96 4.15 -4.70 10.35
C ALA A 96 5.66 -4.47 10.19
N LEU A 97 6.06 -3.41 9.49
CA LEU A 97 7.47 -3.07 9.29
C LEU A 97 8.17 -2.64 10.59
N ARG A 98 7.45 -2.04 11.55
CA ARG A 98 7.99 -1.67 12.88
C ARG A 98 8.19 -2.87 13.79
N ALA A 99 7.44 -3.95 13.59
CA ALA A 99 7.61 -5.19 14.33
C ALA A 99 8.87 -5.96 13.91
N ALA A 100 9.44 -5.63 12.75
CA ALA A 100 10.64 -6.26 12.23
C ALA A 100 11.90 -5.90 13.02
N PRO A 101 12.84 -6.85 13.22
CA PRO A 101 14.09 -6.60 13.92
C PRO A 101 15.13 -5.82 13.10
N ASP A 102 14.95 -5.71 11.78
CA ASP A 102 15.92 -5.14 10.84
C ASP A 102 15.79 -3.62 10.64
N ASP A 103 16.84 -3.00 10.09
CA ASP A 103 16.89 -1.58 9.74
C ASP A 103 16.09 -1.30 8.44
N VAL A 104 14.77 -1.45 8.55
CA VAL A 104 13.83 -1.28 7.43
C VAL A 104 13.87 0.16 6.92
N ARG A 105 14.06 0.31 5.61
CA ARG A 105 13.95 1.59 4.91
C ARG A 105 12.69 1.62 4.08
N LEU A 106 11.79 2.53 4.42
CA LEU A 106 10.53 2.76 3.74
C LEU A 106 10.51 4.17 3.13
N THR A 107 10.12 4.27 1.87
CA THR A 107 9.84 5.53 1.17
C THR A 107 8.45 5.48 0.59
N TRP A 108 7.71 6.58 0.72
CA TRP A 108 6.37 6.73 0.19
C TRP A 108 6.35 7.55 -1.10
N GLN A 109 5.42 7.21 -1.98
CA GLN A 109 5.13 7.94 -3.20
C GLN A 109 3.62 8.00 -3.41
N GLU A 110 3.08 9.21 -3.51
CA GLU A 110 1.70 9.46 -3.94
C GLU A 110 1.54 9.10 -5.41
N LEU A 111 0.45 8.40 -5.75
CA LEU A 111 0.10 8.09 -7.14
C LEU A 111 -1.15 8.88 -7.53
N PRO A 112 -1.26 9.32 -8.80
CA PRO A 112 -2.42 10.09 -9.25
C PRO A 112 -3.70 9.28 -9.10
N ALA A 113 -4.77 9.95 -8.67
CA ALA A 113 -6.09 9.37 -8.61
C ALA A 113 -6.54 9.06 -10.04
N THR A 114 -7.03 7.83 -10.28
CA THR A 114 -7.51 7.42 -11.60
C THR A 114 -8.94 6.94 -11.50
N ARG A 115 -9.78 7.21 -12.50
CA ARG A 115 -11.12 6.61 -12.54
C ARG A 115 -11.01 5.09 -12.42
N ALA A 116 -11.80 4.51 -11.52
CA ALA A 116 -11.90 3.07 -11.42
C ALA A 116 -12.44 2.51 -12.76
N PRO A 117 -11.98 1.34 -13.21
CA PRO A 117 -12.59 0.67 -14.35
C PRO A 117 -14.07 0.41 -14.03
N GLY A 118 -14.95 0.86 -14.93
CA GLY A 118 -16.40 0.61 -14.87
C GLY A 118 -16.80 -0.67 -15.57
#